data_AF-A0A6S6SG73-F1
#
_entry.id   AF-A0A6S6SG73-F1
#
_cell.length_a   1.000
_cell.length_b   1.000
_cell.length_c   1.000
_cell.angle_alpha   90.00
_cell.angle_beta   90.00
_cell.angle_gamma   90.00
#
_symmetry.space_group_name_H-M   'P 1'
#
loop_
_entity.id
_entity.type
_entity.pdbx_description
1 polymer ?
#
loop_
_entity_poly.entity_id
_entity_poly.type
_entity_poly.pdbx_seq_one_letter_code
_entity_poly.pdbx_strand_id
1 'polypeptide(L)'
;MFIYEKSEQTVPIVLLTENNAAERISLLPEFVQNWAATNKFGGRAGEFCIIPGEDGLPEQVLAGYDRQDMLWAIADLPSQLPPGEYMLGNSLTEDDTVLVAIGWG
;
A
#
# COMPACT_ATOMS: atom_id res chain seq x y z
N MET A 1 12.61 3.34 3.42
CA MET A 1 12.92 2.43 4.55
C MET A 1 11.61 1.87 5.07
N PHE A 2 11.52 0.56 5.37
CA PHE A 2 10.32 -0.03 5.99
C PHE A 2 10.46 0.02 7.51
N ILE A 3 9.50 0.64 8.20
CA ILE A 3 9.58 0.83 9.66
C ILE A 3 8.34 0.32 10.38
N TYR A 4 8.54 -0.15 11.62
CA TYR A 4 7.50 -0.73 12.47
C TYR A 4 6.90 0.29 13.45
N GLU A 5 7.60 1.40 13.72
CA GLU A 5 7.13 2.48 14.57
C GLU A 5 6.48 3.58 13.74
N LYS A 6 5.24 3.94 14.07
CA LYS A 6 4.52 5.04 13.42
C LYS A 6 5.17 6.37 13.81
N SER A 7 5.70 7.10 12.83
CA SER A 7 6.10 8.50 12.98
C SER A 7 5.09 9.40 12.25
N GLU A 8 5.14 10.72 12.44
CA GLU A 8 4.31 11.65 11.65
C GLU A 8 4.70 11.69 10.16
N GLN A 9 5.85 11.10 9.79
CA GLN A 9 6.41 11.16 8.44
C GLN A 9 6.30 9.85 7.65
N THR A 10 5.74 8.80 8.27
CA THR A 10 5.56 7.51 7.59
C THR A 10 4.39 7.51 6.63
N VAL A 11 4.65 7.07 5.40
CA VAL A 11 3.62 6.87 4.38
C VAL A 11 3.05 5.45 4.50
N PRO A 12 1.77 5.27 4.88
CA PRO A 12 1.17 3.97 5.00
C PRO A 12 0.97 3.30 3.63
N ILE A 13 1.34 2.02 3.55
CA ILE A 13 1.04 1.11 2.45
C ILE A 13 -0.16 0.25 2.87
N VAL A 14 -1.30 0.45 2.21
CA VAL A 14 -2.53 -0.31 2.45
C VAL A 14 -2.60 -1.44 1.43
N LEU A 15 -2.56 -2.67 1.93
CA LEU A 15 -2.67 -3.88 1.12
C LEU A 15 -4.13 -4.21 0.80
N LEU A 16 -4.42 -4.36 -0.49
CA LEU A 16 -5.73 -4.70 -1.03
C LEU A 16 -5.61 -5.89 -1.97
N THR A 17 -6.61 -6.77 -1.96
CA THR A 17 -6.71 -7.84 -2.96
C THR A 17 -7.71 -7.42 -4.03
N GLU A 18 -7.59 -7.99 -5.21
CA GLU A 18 -8.53 -7.72 -6.32
C GLU A 18 -9.99 -7.93 -5.90
N ASN A 19 -10.24 -8.91 -5.04
CA ASN A 19 -11.59 -9.22 -4.53
C ASN A 19 -12.14 -8.20 -3.54
N ASN A 20 -11.30 -7.47 -2.80
CA ASN A 20 -11.75 -6.54 -1.76
C ASN A 20 -11.46 -5.07 -2.06
N ALA A 21 -10.70 -4.77 -3.12
CA ALA A 21 -10.26 -3.41 -3.44
C ALA A 21 -11.45 -2.47 -3.61
N ALA A 22 -12.47 -2.86 -4.38
CA ALA A 22 -13.65 -2.02 -4.61
C ALA A 22 -14.40 -1.65 -3.32
N GLU A 23 -14.66 -2.64 -2.47
CA GLU A 23 -15.32 -2.42 -1.17
C GLU A 23 -14.47 -1.52 -0.29
N ARG A 24 -13.17 -1.82 -0.16
CA ARG A 24 -12.27 -1.07 0.72
C ARG A 24 -12.04 0.36 0.26
N ILE A 25 -11.92 0.60 -1.04
CA ILE A 25 -11.78 1.94 -1.61
C ILE A 25 -13.04 2.76 -1.32
N SER A 26 -14.24 2.18 -1.41
CA SER A 26 -15.50 2.90 -1.13
C SER A 26 -15.62 3.44 0.30
N LEU A 27 -14.82 2.93 1.23
CA LEU A 27 -14.76 3.39 2.63
C LEU A 27 -13.74 4.51 2.86
N LEU A 28 -12.92 4.84 1.87
CA LEU A 28 -11.91 5.91 1.95
C LEU A 28 -12.52 7.27 1.59
N PRO A 29 -11.84 8.39 1.91
CA PRO A 29 -12.30 9.72 1.49
C PRO A 29 -12.51 9.80 -0.02
N GLU A 30 -13.47 10.62 -0.46
CA GLU A 30 -13.84 10.77 -1.88
C GLU A 30 -12.64 11.11 -2.77
N PHE A 31 -11.71 11.92 -2.26
CA PHE A 31 -10.44 12.21 -2.93
C PHE A 31 -9.66 10.94 -3.31
N VAL A 32 -9.50 10.01 -2.36
CA VAL A 32 -8.78 8.74 -2.57
C VAL A 32 -9.54 7.84 -3.54
N GLN A 33 -10.87 7.79 -3.43
CA GLN A 33 -11.71 7.02 -4.35
C GLN A 33 -11.52 7.48 -5.81
N ASN A 34 -11.66 8.78 -6.03
CA ASN A 34 -11.52 9.39 -7.35
C ASN A 34 -10.11 9.25 -7.90
N TRP A 35 -9.09 9.36 -7.05
CA TRP A 35 -7.69 9.19 -7.44
C TRP A 35 -7.39 7.75 -7.85
N ALA A 36 -7.82 6.77 -7.05
CA ALA A 36 -7.65 5.35 -7.36
C ALA A 36 -8.36 4.98 -8.68
N ALA A 37 -9.59 5.48 -8.89
CA ALA A 37 -10.34 5.28 -10.12
C ALA A 37 -9.65 5.91 -11.35
N THR A 38 -9.12 7.14 -11.20
CA THR A 38 -8.39 7.85 -12.27
C THR A 38 -7.13 7.09 -12.69
N ASN A 39 -6.43 6.51 -11.72
CA ASN A 39 -5.25 5.67 -11.94
C ASN A 39 -5.60 4.21 -12.29
N LYS A 40 -6.89 3.87 -12.37
CA LYS A 40 -7.41 2.53 -12.69
C LYS A 40 -6.90 1.43 -11.75
N PHE A 41 -6.63 1.79 -10.49
CA PHE A 41 -6.17 0.85 -9.49
C PHE A 41 -7.29 -0.14 -9.14
N GLY A 42 -7.03 -1.43 -9.28
CA GLY A 42 -7.98 -2.52 -9.02
C GLY A 42 -7.54 -3.49 -7.92
N GLY A 43 -6.35 -3.30 -7.34
CA GLY A 43 -5.82 -4.18 -6.29
C GLY A 43 -5.25 -5.51 -6.82
N ARG A 44 -4.86 -5.56 -8.10
CA ARG A 44 -4.20 -6.74 -8.68
C ARG A 44 -2.79 -6.87 -8.13
N ALA A 45 -2.29 -8.10 -7.98
CA ALA A 45 -0.93 -8.33 -7.50
C ALA A 45 0.11 -7.57 -8.35
N GLY A 46 1.00 -6.83 -7.67
CA GLY A 46 2.03 -5.99 -8.30
C GLY A 46 1.54 -4.63 -8.79
N GLU A 47 0.25 -4.34 -8.70
CA GLU A 47 -0.31 -3.02 -8.96
C GLU A 47 -0.17 -2.13 -7.71
N PHE A 48 0.14 -0.85 -7.89
CA PHE A 48 0.12 0.12 -6.80
C PHE A 48 -0.34 1.48 -7.27
N CYS A 49 -0.83 2.29 -6.33
CA CYS A 49 -1.25 3.65 -6.56
C CYS A 49 -0.77 4.54 -5.42
N ILE A 50 0.02 5.55 -5.74
CA ILE A 50 0.42 6.59 -4.79
C ILE A 50 -0.71 7.61 -4.70
N ILE A 51 -1.23 7.81 -3.51
CA ILE A 51 -2.20 8.84 -3.18
C ILE A 51 -1.42 10.08 -2.69
N PRO A 52 -1.46 11.20 -3.41
CA PRO A 52 -0.80 12.42 -2.99
C PRO A 52 -1.60 13.12 -1.90
N GLY A 53 -0.92 13.76 -0.96
CA GLY A 53 -1.51 14.70 -0.02
C GLY A 53 -1.72 16.08 -0.65
N GLU A 54 -2.31 17.00 0.13
CA GLU A 54 -2.55 18.39 -0.30
C GLU A 54 -1.26 19.16 -0.63
N ASP A 55 -0.13 18.74 -0.05
CA ASP A 55 1.21 19.29 -0.30
C ASP A 55 1.89 18.71 -1.56
N GLY A 56 1.26 17.75 -2.23
CA GLY A 56 1.79 17.06 -3.40
C GLY A 56 2.82 15.97 -3.07
N LEU A 57 3.04 15.66 -1.80
CA LEU A 57 3.89 14.54 -1.37
C LEU A 57 3.06 13.26 -1.21
N PRO A 58 3.67 12.07 -1.22
CA PRO A 58 2.96 10.83 -0.94
C PRO A 58 2.35 10.84 0.46
N GLU A 59 1.03 10.69 0.57
CA GLU A 59 0.32 10.59 1.85
C GLU A 59 -0.10 9.15 2.15
N GLN A 60 -0.35 8.35 1.11
CA GLN A 60 -0.69 6.93 1.24
C GLN A 60 -0.30 6.18 -0.04
N VAL A 61 -0.04 4.88 0.08
CA VAL A 61 0.13 3.97 -1.05
C VAL A 61 -0.92 2.87 -0.95
N LEU A 62 -1.69 2.66 -2.01
CA LEU A 62 -2.50 1.45 -2.18
C LEU A 62 -1.67 0.43 -2.94
N ALA A 63 -1.58 -0.80 -2.44
CA ALA A 63 -0.81 -1.86 -3.08
C ALA A 63 -1.67 -3.13 -3.21
N GLY A 64 -1.75 -3.64 -4.43
CA GLY A 64 -2.43 -4.85 -4.79
C GLY A 64 -1.55 -6.07 -4.54
N TYR A 65 -2.09 -7.10 -3.90
CA TYR A 65 -1.36 -8.33 -3.60
C TYR A 65 -2.23 -9.58 -3.80
N ASP A 66 -1.56 -10.71 -4.00
CA ASP A 66 -2.17 -12.03 -3.88
C ASP A 66 -1.96 -12.55 -2.44
N ARG A 67 -3.06 -12.96 -1.80
CA ARG A 67 -3.03 -13.52 -0.44
C ARG A 67 -2.27 -14.84 -0.35
N GLN A 68 -2.10 -15.55 -1.46
CA GLN A 68 -1.32 -16.78 -1.51
C GLN A 68 0.20 -16.52 -1.54
N ASP A 69 0.62 -15.32 -1.94
CA ASP A 69 2.01 -14.95 -2.18
C ASP A 69 2.43 -13.72 -1.37
N MET A 70 2.23 -13.78 -0.05
CA MET A 70 2.53 -12.67 0.88
C MET A 70 3.97 -12.16 0.83
N LEU A 71 4.93 -13.06 0.58
CA LEU A 71 6.35 -12.72 0.44
C LEU A 71 6.60 -11.71 -0.69
N TRP A 72 5.79 -11.74 -1.75
CA TRP A 72 5.96 -10.88 -2.93
C TRP A 72 5.04 -9.67 -2.93
N ALA A 73 4.17 -9.54 -1.93
CA ALA A 73 3.10 -8.54 -1.90
C ALA A 73 3.57 -7.10 -2.14
N ILE A 74 4.77 -6.74 -1.65
CA ILE A 74 5.36 -5.40 -1.82
C ILE A 74 6.83 -5.42 -2.24
N ALA A 75 7.32 -6.56 -2.73
CA ALA A 75 8.76 -6.74 -2.97
C ALA A 75 9.34 -5.78 -4.01
N ASP A 76 8.52 -5.37 -4.99
CA ASP A 76 8.95 -4.46 -6.05
C ASP A 76 8.77 -2.97 -5.69
N LEU A 77 8.04 -2.66 -4.62
CA LEU A 77 7.74 -1.28 -4.20
C LEU A 77 8.96 -0.45 -3.79
N PRO A 78 9.95 -0.96 -3.04
CA PRO A 78 11.13 -0.17 -2.65
C PRO A 78 11.87 0.47 -3.83
N SER A 79 11.84 -0.18 -5.00
CA SER A 79 12.51 0.31 -6.22
C SER A 79 11.69 1.32 -7.03
N GLN A 80 10.38 1.39 -6.78
CA GLN A 80 9.43 2.20 -7.56
C GLN A 80 8.89 3.40 -6.79
N LEU A 81 8.90 3.32 -5.46
CA LEU A 81 8.41 4.38 -4.62
C LEU A 81 9.43 5.52 -4.51
N PRO A 82 8.96 6.78 -4.38
CA PRO A 82 9.82 7.90 -4.03
C PRO A 82 10.63 7.65 -2.74
N PRO A 83 11.71 8.40 -2.52
CA PRO A 83 12.42 8.36 -1.25
C PRO A 83 11.47 8.71 -0.08
N GLY A 84 11.44 7.83 0.93
CA GLY A 84 10.56 8.01 2.09
C GLY A 84 10.62 6.86 3.09
N GLU A 85 9.93 7.06 4.21
CA GLU A 85 9.65 6.02 5.20
C GLU A 85 8.27 5.45 4.94
N TYR A 86 8.18 4.13 4.84
CA TYR A 86 6.95 3.42 4.54
C TYR A 86 6.67 2.40 5.63
N MET A 87 5.39 2.18 5.90
CA MET A 87 4.94 1.19 6.87
C MET A 87 3.67 0.50 6.38
N LEU A 88 3.35 -0.67 6.94
CA LEU A 88 2.05 -1.27 6.69
C LEU A 88 0.92 -0.45 7.32
N GLY A 89 -0.05 -0.05 6.50
CA GLY A 89 -1.20 0.76 6.89
C GLY A 89 -2.39 -0.05 7.42
N ASN A 90 -2.39 -1.38 7.20
CA ASN A 90 -3.42 -2.28 7.71
C ASN A 90 -2.81 -3.44 8.50
N SER A 91 -3.54 -3.91 9.51
CA SER A 91 -3.12 -5.04 10.33
C SER A 91 -3.13 -6.34 9.52
N LEU A 92 -2.02 -7.05 9.56
CA LEU A 92 -1.88 -8.43 9.09
C LEU A 92 -1.63 -9.36 10.28
N THR A 93 -1.57 -10.67 10.04
CA THR A 93 -1.04 -11.59 11.05
C THR A 93 0.45 -11.33 11.26
N GLU A 94 1.01 -11.79 12.38
CA GLU A 94 2.45 -11.65 12.65
C GLU A 94 3.29 -12.35 11.55
N ASP A 95 2.91 -13.58 11.18
CA ASP A 95 3.59 -14.34 10.12
C ASP A 95 3.56 -13.61 8.77
N ASP A 96 2.40 -13.10 8.38
CA ASP A 96 2.24 -12.33 7.14
C ASP A 96 3.07 -11.04 7.16
N THR A 97 3.13 -10.37 8.31
CA THR A 97 3.92 -9.14 8.48
C THR A 97 5.40 -9.41 8.30
N VAL A 98 5.90 -10.53 8.83
CA VAL A 98 7.29 -10.96 8.66
C VAL A 98 7.57 -11.26 7.18
N LEU A 99 6.70 -12.00 6.49
CA LEU A 99 6.88 -12.30 5.07
C LEU A 99 6.94 -11.04 4.21
N VAL A 100 6.03 -10.10 4.47
CA VAL A 100 5.96 -8.82 3.76
C VAL A 100 7.22 -7.98 4.00
N ALA A 101 7.74 -7.95 5.23
CA ALA A 101 8.97 -7.25 5.55
C ALA A 101 10.21 -7.89 4.90
N ILE A 102 10.27 -9.22 4.83
CA ILE A 102 11.32 -9.93 4.08
C ILE A 102 11.23 -9.59 2.59
N GLY A 103 10.02 -9.57 2.03
CA GLY A 103 9.79 -9.20 0.62
C GLY A 103 10.30 -7.81 0.28
N TRP A 104 10.10 -6.86 1.20
CA TRP A 104 10.57 -5.49 1.05
C TRP A 104 12.10 -5.38 0.97
N GLY A 105 12.84 -6.24 1.69
CA GLY A 105 14.31 -6.26 1.71
C GLY A 105 14.93 -5.81 3.03
#